data_AF-A0A6N8AFG7-F1
#
_entry.id   AF-A0A6N8AFG7-F1
#
_cell.length_a   1.000
_cell.length_b   1.000
_cell.length_c   1.000
_cell.angle_alpha   90.00
_cell.angle_beta   90.00
_cell.angle_gamma   90.00
#
_symmetry.space_group_name_H-M   'P 1'
#
loop_
_entity.id
_entity.type
_entity.pdbx_description
1 polymer ?
#
loop_
_entity_poly.entity_id
_entity_poly.type
_entity_poly.pdbx_seq_one_letter_code
_entity_poly.pdbx_strand_id
1 'polypeptide(L)'
;MVELAQGTWVIVADGEKALFMENITDAEDPNLVVVSVEEQEQETARLKPSDRAGRRYDRGPKQKSAVEEGTWKTHAKSLFVQDLANLLNRKGLKGAYKRLVLVASPHVLGLLRRRLHSEVLAKVVAEVDKTLTNHPLHKVEQVLTSRLKANARA
;
A
#
# COMPACT_ATOMS: atom_id res chain seq x y z
N MET A 1 -24.10 -5.85 5.69
CA MET A 1 -23.17 -6.87 5.14
C MET A 1 -22.11 -6.13 4.32
N VAL A 2 -20.81 -6.32 4.61
CA VAL A 2 -19.74 -5.70 3.80
C VAL A 2 -19.38 -6.65 2.68
N GLU A 3 -19.98 -6.41 1.53
CA GLU A 3 -19.75 -7.17 0.30
C GLU A 3 -18.70 -6.51 -0.59
N LEU A 4 -17.88 -7.32 -1.26
CA LEU A 4 -17.07 -6.88 -2.40
C LEU A 4 -18.01 -6.73 -3.60
N ALA A 5 -18.85 -5.70 -3.60
CA ALA A 5 -19.69 -5.43 -4.76
C ALA A 5 -18.83 -5.07 -5.98
N GLN A 6 -19.36 -5.29 -7.18
CA GLN A 6 -18.73 -4.85 -8.43
C GLN A 6 -18.36 -3.35 -8.37
N GLY A 7 -17.17 -3.02 -8.86
CA GLY A 7 -16.60 -1.67 -8.82
C GLY A 7 -16.03 -1.26 -7.47
N THR A 8 -15.93 -2.18 -6.50
CA THR A 8 -15.23 -1.91 -5.23
C THR A 8 -13.74 -1.88 -5.45
N TRP A 9 -13.09 -0.80 -5.02
CA TRP A 9 -11.64 -0.69 -5.05
C TRP A 9 -11.03 -1.33 -3.81
N VAL A 10 -9.99 -2.13 -4.03
CA VAL A 10 -9.23 -2.81 -2.99
C VAL A 10 -7.79 -2.33 -3.07
N ILE A 11 -7.30 -1.74 -1.98
CA ILE A 11 -5.94 -1.22 -1.90
C ILE A 11 -5.16 -2.07 -0.91
N VAL A 12 -4.11 -2.73 -1.39
CA VAL A 12 -3.18 -3.49 -0.53
C VAL A 12 -1.88 -2.72 -0.42
N ALA A 13 -1.49 -2.29 0.78
CA ALA A 13 -0.29 -1.47 1.00
C ALA A 13 0.56 -1.94 2.19
N ASP A 14 1.88 -1.82 2.08
CA ASP A 14 2.85 -2.19 3.14
C ASP A 14 3.77 -1.05 3.60
N GLY A 15 3.59 0.14 3.04
CA GLY A 15 4.36 1.34 3.35
C GLY A 15 5.47 1.64 2.34
N GLU A 16 5.79 0.71 1.43
CA GLU A 16 6.74 0.92 0.33
C GLU A 16 6.09 0.63 -1.03
N LYS A 17 5.06 -0.22 -1.04
CA LYS A 17 4.29 -0.63 -2.21
C LYS A 17 2.80 -0.58 -1.92
N ALA A 18 2.02 -0.25 -2.94
CA ALA A 18 0.56 -0.28 -2.94
C ALA A 18 0.05 -0.89 -4.26
N LEU A 19 -0.81 -1.89 -4.13
CA LEU A 19 -1.52 -2.53 -5.23
C LEU A 19 -2.94 -1.97 -5.27
N PHE A 20 -3.33 -1.42 -6.41
CA PHE A 20 -4.69 -0.96 -6.67
C PHE A 20 -5.41 -2.05 -7.44
N MET A 21 -6.47 -2.57 -6.87
CA MET A 21 -7.31 -3.59 -7.46
C MET A 21 -8.76 -3.12 -7.52
N GLU A 22 -9.50 -3.63 -8.49
CA GLU A 22 -10.93 -3.41 -8.62
C GLU A 22 -11.64 -4.76 -8.73
N ASN A 23 -12.71 -4.94 -7.95
CA ASN A 23 -13.58 -6.08 -8.17
C ASN A 23 -14.45 -5.84 -9.40
N ILE A 24 -14.31 -6.68 -10.43
CA ILE A 24 -15.07 -6.56 -11.66
C ILE A 24 -16.29 -7.48 -11.72
N THR A 25 -16.44 -8.39 -10.75
CA THR A 25 -17.57 -9.33 -10.63
C THR A 25 -18.40 -9.03 -9.39
N ASP A 26 -19.40 -9.88 -9.12
CA ASP A 26 -20.26 -9.78 -7.94
C ASP A 26 -19.53 -10.16 -6.63
N ALA A 27 -20.28 -10.11 -5.53
CA ALA A 27 -19.77 -10.39 -4.20
C ALA A 27 -19.72 -11.89 -3.87
N GLU A 28 -20.35 -12.75 -4.67
CA GLU A 28 -20.35 -14.21 -4.46
C GLU A 28 -19.07 -14.84 -5.00
N ASP A 29 -18.63 -14.40 -6.19
CA ASP A 29 -17.37 -14.79 -6.82
C ASP A 29 -16.52 -13.55 -7.21
N PRO A 30 -15.81 -12.95 -6.24
CA PRO A 30 -15.03 -11.74 -6.49
C PRO A 30 -13.79 -12.01 -7.35
N ASN A 31 -13.60 -11.20 -8.38
CA ASN A 31 -12.48 -11.24 -9.31
C ASN A 31 -11.75 -9.89 -9.26
N LEU A 32 -10.60 -9.88 -8.60
CA LEU A 32 -9.83 -8.66 -8.40
C LEU A 32 -8.85 -8.47 -9.55
N VAL A 33 -9.07 -7.42 -10.35
CA VAL A 33 -8.13 -7.05 -11.40
C VAL A 33 -7.20 -5.97 -10.89
N VAL A 34 -5.89 -6.13 -11.08
CA VAL A 34 -4.89 -5.11 -10.77
C VAL A 34 -5.02 -3.97 -11.77
N VAL A 35 -5.41 -2.79 -11.28
CA VAL A 35 -5.57 -1.56 -12.07
C VAL A 35 -4.25 -0.82 -12.15
N SER A 36 -3.51 -0.71 -11.04
CA SER A 36 -2.20 -0.09 -11.01
C SER A 36 -1.37 -0.59 -9.83
N VAL A 37 -0.05 -0.40 -9.93
CA VAL A 37 0.91 -0.68 -8.86
C VAL A 37 1.69 0.60 -8.61
N GLU A 38 1.65 1.08 -7.37
CA GLU A 38 2.43 2.23 -6.93
C GLU A 38 3.54 1.70 -6.03
N GLU A 39 4.78 2.01 -6.36
CA GLU A 39 5.96 1.66 -5.57
C GLU A 39 6.74 2.93 -5.27
N GLN A 40 7.34 3.00 -4.08
CA GLN A 40 8.28 4.06 -3.77
C GLN A 40 9.45 3.95 -4.76
N GLU A 41 9.61 4.96 -5.62
CA GLU A 41 10.74 5.07 -6.54
C GLU A 41 12.02 5.01 -5.71
N GLN A 42 12.69 3.85 -5.69
CA GLN A 42 13.97 3.76 -5.01
C GLN A 42 14.94 4.64 -5.80
N GLU A 43 15.42 5.70 -5.16
CA GLU A 43 16.50 6.55 -5.67
C GLU A 43 17.86 5.80 -5.67
N THR A 44 17.87 4.54 -6.10
CA THR A 44 19.04 3.69 -6.28
C THR A 44 19.37 3.48 -7.76
N ALA A 45 18.49 3.88 -8.68
CA ALA A 45 18.77 3.83 -10.13
C ALA A 45 19.62 5.01 -10.66
N ARG A 46 19.98 6.00 -9.82
CA ARG A 46 20.77 7.18 -10.25
C ARG A 46 22.27 7.13 -9.94
N LEU A 47 22.76 6.05 -9.34
CA LEU A 47 24.20 5.81 -9.23
C LEU A 47 24.58 4.58 -10.05
N LYS A 48 24.61 4.74 -11.38
CA LYS A 48 25.48 3.90 -12.21
C LYS A 48 26.90 4.00 -11.63
N PRO A 49 27.58 2.89 -11.34
CA PRO A 49 29.00 2.92 -11.04
C PRO A 49 29.71 3.53 -12.26
N SER A 50 30.28 4.71 -12.07
CA SER A 50 31.34 5.19 -12.93
C SER A 50 32.51 4.23 -12.72
N ASP A 51 32.63 3.23 -13.60
CA ASP A 51 33.86 2.48 -13.79
C ASP A 51 34.95 3.43 -14.30
N ARG A 52 35.64 4.09 -13.37
CA ARG A 52 37.00 4.57 -13.59
C ARG A 52 37.85 4.28 -12.35
N ALA A 53 38.68 3.26 -12.52
CA ALA A 53 39.74 2.84 -11.63
C ALA A 53 40.70 3.99 -11.27
N GLY A 54 41.17 4.03 -10.03
CA GLY A 54 42.32 4.88 -9.66
C GLY A 54 42.52 5.11 -8.15
N ARG A 55 43.16 4.14 -7.47
CA ARG A 55 44.01 4.28 -6.25
C ARG A 55 43.66 5.37 -5.20
N ARG A 56 43.38 4.95 -3.97
CA ARG A 56 44.33 4.82 -2.83
C ARG A 56 43.58 4.47 -1.53
N TYR A 57 44.23 3.67 -0.71
CA TYR A 57 43.84 3.33 0.67
C TYR A 57 43.88 4.57 1.57
N ASP A 58 42.90 4.72 2.48
CA ASP A 58 43.21 4.94 3.90
C ASP A 58 42.07 4.47 4.82
N ARG A 59 42.43 4.05 6.04
CA ARG A 59 41.61 3.34 7.03
C ARG A 59 40.82 4.32 7.91
N GLY A 60 39.54 4.02 8.15
CA GLY A 60 38.71 4.60 9.23
C GLY A 60 37.50 3.69 9.51
N PRO A 61 37.07 3.50 10.77
CA PRO A 61 36.07 2.50 11.11
C PRO A 61 34.71 2.87 10.51
N LYS A 62 34.25 2.04 9.57
CA LYS A 62 32.88 2.06 9.04
C LYS A 62 31.90 1.66 10.15
N GLN A 63 31.51 2.62 10.98
CA GLN A 63 30.18 2.61 11.58
C GLN A 63 29.30 3.55 10.76
N LYS A 64 28.82 3.07 9.59
CA LYS A 64 27.61 3.65 9.02
C LYS A 64 26.49 3.16 9.92
N SER A 65 26.05 4.06 10.78
CA SER A 65 25.16 3.83 11.90
C SER A 65 23.87 3.18 11.42
N ALA A 66 23.60 1.95 11.85
CA ALA A 66 22.31 1.27 11.65
C ALA A 66 21.11 2.12 12.13
N VAL A 67 21.37 3.09 13.02
CA VAL A 67 20.42 4.09 13.52
C VAL A 67 20.00 5.10 12.44
N GLU A 68 20.92 5.56 11.58
CA GLU A 68 20.60 6.50 10.49
C GLU A 68 19.80 5.80 9.38
N GLU A 69 20.17 4.56 9.04
CA GLU A 69 19.41 3.75 8.08
C GLU A 69 17.98 3.43 8.56
N GLY A 70 17.80 3.11 9.84
CA GLY A 70 16.48 2.85 10.43
C GLY A 70 15.58 4.08 10.46
N THR A 71 16.15 5.25 10.76
CA THR A 71 15.42 6.53 10.79
C THR A 71 15.00 6.96 9.39
N TRP A 72 15.90 6.85 8.41
CA TRP A 72 15.60 7.14 7.00
C TRP A 72 14.50 6.24 6.43
N LYS A 73 14.60 4.91 6.66
CA LYS A 73 13.59 3.94 6.21
C LYS A 73 12.21 4.23 6.80
N THR A 74 12.14 4.64 8.07
CA THR A 74 10.87 5.00 8.71
C THR A 74 10.29 6.29 8.13
N HIS A 75 11.13 7.28 7.84
CA HIS A 75 10.70 8.53 7.22
C HIS A 75 10.19 8.31 5.78
N ALA A 76 10.92 7.53 4.98
CA ALA A 76 10.54 7.17 3.61
C ALA A 76 9.18 6.47 3.55
N LYS A 77 8.92 5.51 4.45
CA LYS A 77 7.61 4.86 4.57
C LYS A 77 6.49 5.85 4.89
N SER A 78 6.75 6.79 5.78
CA SER A 78 5.77 7.82 6.13
C SER A 78 5.44 8.75 4.96
N LEU A 79 6.41 9.05 4.09
CA LEU A 79 6.20 9.83 2.86
C LEU A 79 5.39 9.05 1.83
N PHE A 80 5.73 7.78 1.56
CA PHE A 80 4.95 6.96 0.64
C PHE A 80 3.47 6.86 1.06
N VAL A 81 3.20 6.67 2.36
CA VAL A 81 1.82 6.65 2.88
C VAL A 81 1.12 8.00 2.70
N GLN A 82 1.84 9.14 2.70
CA GLN A 82 1.27 10.46 2.38
C GLN A 82 0.84 10.51 0.92
N ASP A 83 1.73 10.12 0.03
CA ASP A 83 1.48 10.17 -1.41
C ASP A 83 0.32 9.25 -1.79
N LEU A 84 0.26 8.07 -1.19
CA LEU A 84 -0.85 7.15 -1.32
C LEU A 84 -2.17 7.77 -0.84
N ALA A 85 -2.20 8.38 0.34
CA ALA A 85 -3.40 9.05 0.85
C ALA A 85 -3.84 10.19 -0.08
N ASN A 86 -2.91 11.00 -0.58
CA ASN A 86 -3.17 12.09 -1.51
C ASN A 86 -3.72 11.57 -2.85
N LEU A 87 -3.19 10.46 -3.35
CA LEU A 87 -3.69 9.81 -4.57
C LEU A 87 -5.13 9.30 -4.37
N LEU A 88 -5.39 8.61 -3.24
CA LEU A 88 -6.72 8.13 -2.89
C LEU A 88 -7.71 9.28 -2.73
N ASN A 89 -7.31 10.37 -2.09
CA ASN A 89 -8.13 11.57 -1.97
C ASN A 89 -8.48 12.15 -3.34
N ARG A 90 -7.49 12.38 -4.21
CA ARG A 90 -7.72 12.92 -5.55
C ARG A 90 -8.67 12.05 -6.38
N LYS A 91 -8.48 10.73 -6.36
CA LYS A 91 -9.32 9.78 -7.11
C LYS A 91 -10.73 9.67 -6.49
N GLY A 92 -10.82 9.61 -5.16
CA GLY A 92 -12.08 9.49 -4.44
C GLY A 92 -12.96 10.73 -4.59
N LEU A 93 -12.40 11.93 -4.50
CA LEU A 93 -13.12 13.19 -4.70
C LEU A 93 -13.59 13.37 -6.16
N LYS A 94 -12.88 12.80 -7.13
CA LYS A 94 -13.31 12.74 -8.54
C LYS A 94 -14.36 11.67 -8.82
N GLY A 95 -14.75 10.88 -7.82
CA GLY A 95 -15.73 9.81 -7.97
C GLY A 95 -15.21 8.58 -8.71
N ALA A 96 -13.89 8.36 -8.78
CA ALA A 96 -13.30 7.21 -9.47
C ALA A 96 -13.71 5.86 -8.85
N TYR A 97 -14.12 5.87 -7.59
CA TYR A 97 -14.65 4.70 -6.89
C TYR A 97 -15.75 5.14 -5.92
N LYS A 98 -16.70 4.23 -5.68
CA LYS A 98 -17.78 4.42 -4.70
C LYS A 98 -17.52 3.72 -3.37
N ARG A 99 -16.77 2.62 -3.40
CA ARG A 99 -16.46 1.77 -2.24
C ARG A 99 -14.98 1.45 -2.23
N LEU A 100 -14.38 1.52 -1.05
CA LEU A 100 -12.95 1.33 -0.84
C LEU A 100 -12.71 0.32 0.29
N VAL A 101 -11.86 -0.66 0.04
CA VAL A 101 -11.34 -1.61 1.04
C VAL A 101 -9.85 -1.34 1.19
N LEU A 102 -9.41 -1.10 2.42
CA LEU A 102 -8.00 -0.87 2.74
C LEU A 102 -7.41 -2.10 3.42
N VAL A 103 -6.28 -2.57 2.90
CA VAL A 103 -5.60 -3.77 3.39
C VAL A 103 -4.15 -3.40 3.66
N ALA A 104 -3.79 -3.24 4.92
CA ALA A 104 -2.44 -2.85 5.28
C ALA A 104 -2.11 -3.23 6.73
N SER A 105 -0.86 -3.03 7.13
CA SER A 105 -0.48 -3.17 8.54
C SER A 105 -1.25 -2.15 9.42
N PRO A 106 -1.49 -2.45 10.71
CA PRO A 106 -2.16 -1.52 11.63
C PRO A 106 -1.56 -0.11 11.64
N HIS A 107 -0.23 -0.01 11.52
CA HIS A 107 0.49 1.25 11.47
C HIS A 107 0.15 2.06 10.21
N VAL A 108 0.18 1.42 9.02
CA VAL A 108 -0.16 2.08 7.76
C VAL A 108 -1.64 2.49 7.73
N LEU A 109 -2.55 1.63 8.20
CA LEU A 109 -3.97 1.98 8.34
C LEU A 109 -4.16 3.20 9.25
N GLY A 110 -3.47 3.26 10.38
CA GLY A 110 -3.50 4.41 11.30
C GLY A 110 -3.06 5.72 10.63
N LEU A 111 -2.00 5.66 9.81
CA LEU A 111 -1.52 6.82 9.05
C LEU A 111 -2.49 7.24 7.94
N LEU A 112 -3.07 6.28 7.21
CA LEU A 112 -4.08 6.55 6.18
C LEU A 112 -5.31 7.21 6.79
N ARG A 113 -5.85 6.68 7.90
CA ARG A 113 -7.03 7.25 8.57
C ARG A 113 -6.88 8.73 8.95
N ARG A 114 -5.68 9.14 9.35
CA ARG A 114 -5.40 10.54 9.72
C ARG A 114 -5.26 11.49 8.53
N ARG A 115 -5.07 10.96 7.31
CA ARG A 115 -4.72 11.73 6.11
C ARG A 115 -5.76 11.65 5.00
N LEU A 116 -6.60 10.63 5.02
CA LEU A 116 -7.71 10.52 4.09
C LEU A 116 -8.74 11.61 4.39
N HIS A 117 -9.27 12.19 3.31
CA HIS A 117 -10.33 13.17 3.37
C HIS A 117 -11.61 12.52 3.94
N SER A 118 -12.43 13.28 4.66
CA SER A 118 -13.66 12.77 5.29
C SER A 118 -14.59 12.06 4.29
N GLU A 119 -14.74 12.62 3.09
CA GLU A 119 -15.53 12.01 2.02
C GLU A 119 -14.95 10.67 1.51
N VAL A 120 -13.62 10.51 1.56
CA VAL A 120 -12.96 9.26 1.16
C VAL A 120 -13.07 8.23 2.28
N LEU A 121 -12.92 8.66 3.54
CA LEU A 121 -13.19 7.82 4.71
C LEU A 121 -14.62 7.28 4.71
N ALA A 122 -15.60 8.11 4.33
CA ALA A 122 -16.99 7.67 4.19
C ALA A 122 -17.19 6.60 3.10
N LYS A 123 -16.28 6.50 2.12
CA LYS A 123 -16.27 5.46 1.08
C LYS A 123 -15.54 4.19 1.53
N VAL A 124 -14.82 4.22 2.65
CA VAL A 124 -14.14 3.04 3.20
C VAL A 124 -15.19 2.11 3.82
N VAL A 125 -15.42 0.97 3.17
CA VAL A 125 -16.40 -0.03 3.61
C VAL A 125 -15.79 -1.10 4.51
N ALA A 126 -14.47 -1.31 4.42
CA ALA A 126 -13.76 -2.27 5.24
C ALA A 126 -12.28 -1.94 5.36
N GLU A 127 -11.69 -2.34 6.48
CA GLU A 127 -10.26 -2.30 6.72
C GLU A 127 -9.80 -3.69 7.18
N VAL A 128 -8.70 -4.16 6.59
CA VAL A 128 -8.09 -5.47 6.91
C VAL A 128 -6.66 -5.22 7.34
N ASP A 129 -6.38 -5.56 8.60
CA ASP A 129 -5.10 -5.40 9.27
C ASP A 129 -4.09 -6.49 8.89
N LYS A 130 -3.83 -6.65 7.58
CA LYS A 130 -2.82 -7.57 7.05
C LYS A 130 -1.95 -6.94 5.99
N THR A 131 -0.69 -7.35 5.98
CA THR A 131 0.26 -7.05 4.91
C THR A 131 0.21 -8.17 3.88
N LEU A 132 -0.35 -7.89 2.69
CA LEU A 132 -0.52 -8.87 1.61
C LEU A 132 0.18 -8.46 0.30
N THR A 133 0.99 -7.41 0.29
CA THR A 133 1.67 -6.87 -0.90
C THR A 133 2.58 -7.88 -1.62
N ASN A 134 3.16 -8.82 -0.87
CA ASN A 134 4.04 -9.87 -1.39
C ASN A 134 3.32 -11.22 -1.58
N HIS A 135 1.99 -11.23 -1.69
CA HIS A 135 1.21 -12.46 -1.87
C HIS A 135 0.64 -12.52 -3.28
N PRO A 136 0.56 -13.72 -3.87
CA PRO A 136 -0.08 -13.87 -5.17
C PRO A 136 -1.57 -13.52 -5.06
N LEU A 137 -2.12 -12.99 -6.15
CA LEU A 137 -3.48 -12.44 -6.21
C LEU A 137 -4.55 -13.40 -5.67
N HIS A 138 -4.52 -14.67 -6.05
CA HIS A 138 -5.46 -15.69 -5.55
C HIS A 138 -5.47 -15.81 -4.03
N LYS A 139 -4.32 -15.62 -3.37
CA LYS A 139 -4.21 -15.68 -1.91
C LYS A 139 -4.77 -14.42 -1.27
N VAL A 140 -4.62 -13.26 -1.93
CA VAL A 140 -5.23 -12.00 -1.53
C VAL A 140 -6.75 -12.14 -1.56
N GLU A 141 -7.31 -12.63 -2.67
CA GLU A 141 -8.75 -12.87 -2.84
C GLU A 141 -9.32 -13.81 -1.78
N GLN A 142 -8.69 -14.95 -1.54
CA GLN A 142 -9.11 -15.90 -0.51
C GLN A 142 -9.13 -15.27 0.89
N VAL A 143 -8.08 -14.52 1.25
CA VAL A 143 -7.98 -13.88 2.56
C VAL A 143 -9.05 -12.80 2.71
N LEU A 144 -9.28 -11.99 1.68
CA LEU A 144 -10.28 -10.92 1.71
C LEU A 144 -11.69 -11.49 1.80
N THR A 145 -12.03 -12.47 0.97
CA THR A 145 -13.33 -13.14 1.00
C THR A 145 -13.62 -13.77 2.36
N SER A 146 -12.62 -14.47 2.93
CA SER A 146 -12.74 -15.06 4.27
C SER A 146 -12.97 -14.02 5.35
N ARG A 147 -12.21 -12.91 5.33
CA ARG A 147 -12.27 -11.87 6.37
C ARG A 147 -13.55 -11.03 6.29
N LEU A 148 -13.97 -10.67 5.08
CA LEU A 148 -15.20 -9.88 4.87
C LEU A 148 -16.46 -10.69 5.19
N LYS A 149 -16.49 -11.98 4.87
CA LYS A 149 -17.57 -12.90 5.29
C LYS A 149 -17.60 -13.11 6.81
N ALA A 150 -16.44 -13.18 7.46
CA ALA A 150 -16.37 -13.33 8.92
C ALA A 150 -16.91 -12.11 9.67
N ASN A 151 -16.60 -10.90 9.21
CA ASN A 151 -17.12 -9.66 9.79
C ASN A 151 -18.63 -9.46 9.55
N ALA A 152 -19.25 -10.23 8.65
CA ALA A 152 -20.70 -10.19 8.42
C ALA A 152 -21.51 -11.05 9.41
N ARG A 153 -20.85 -11.90 10.22
CA ARG A 153 -21.49 -12.84 11.16
C ARG A 153 -21.39 -12.42 12.63
N ALA A 154 -20.80 -11.27 12.93
CA ALA A 154 -20.73 -10.69 14.27
C ALA A 154 -21.65 -9.47 14.35
#